data_AF-A0A285QLS4-F1
#
_entry.id   AF-A0A285QLS4-F1
#
_cell.length_a   1.000
_cell.length_b   1.000
_cell.length_c   1.000
_cell.angle_alpha   90.00
_cell.angle_beta   90.00
_cell.angle_gamma   90.00
#
_symmetry.space_group_name_H-M   'P 1'
#
loop_
_entity.id
_entity.type
_entity.pdbx_description
1 polymer ?
#
loop_
_entity_poly.entity_id
_entity_poly.type
_entity_poly.pdbx_seq_one_letter_code
_entity_poly.pdbx_strand_id
1 'polypeptide(L)'
;MSSRLRRFARLVTGLAVLSAYVALHLLISVGLGEGAGPSAVAALWFGVAALVLLGPALWLRRRRLSGVAELVRIVSGYAPPRKPWQRALLLANSLGLVLFGGGTFAVDGSERQGHKMPMEAQSLLLFGGLAAMAAGLLILRRTRPYAARPAARALRLDGRKPVLYLRSFGDDETAAEVDDAAEINLHTREEQLAAGLGVVGPVIAVGRPGEFLPHLGASRFYLPPDDWKPTVLRLMELSQLIVLRLGQGDGLWWEVEQVRTTQPAAKLVLLAPGGPSDLVARLNEHLPSPVPPDELGTSEHWISAVIVFDDLWTPRVFPVGRRRRGLWSRLRRALTMENSTADMALAMKTALASVGRRRRGMIWRSRGATYLAVYAGAGLASAVALAGWLGYRAVQLTGLW
;
A
#
# COMPACT_ATOMS: atom_id res chain seq x y z
N MET A 1 7.18 -4.90 -18.72
CA MET A 1 6.01 -5.81 -18.72
C MET A 1 4.71 -5.00 -18.73
N SER A 2 3.74 -5.31 -19.59
CA SER A 2 2.46 -4.60 -19.67
C SER A 2 1.54 -4.92 -18.46
N SER A 3 0.48 -4.13 -18.25
CA SER A 3 -0.49 -4.36 -17.17
C SER A 3 -1.29 -5.66 -17.35
N ARG A 4 -1.61 -6.02 -18.60
CA ARG A 4 -2.31 -7.28 -18.95
C ARG A 4 -1.44 -8.49 -18.60
N LEU A 5 -0.17 -8.47 -19.00
CA LEU A 5 0.76 -9.58 -18.72
C LEU A 5 1.03 -9.75 -17.21
N ARG A 6 0.99 -8.68 -16.42
CA ARG A 6 1.05 -8.77 -14.94
C ARG A 6 -0.18 -9.44 -14.33
N ARG A 7 -1.39 -9.14 -14.82
CA ARG A 7 -2.61 -9.79 -14.35
C ARG A 7 -2.59 -11.28 -14.69
N PHE A 8 -2.20 -11.60 -15.93
CA PHE A 8 -2.00 -12.97 -16.38
C PHE A 8 -0.99 -13.72 -15.50
N ALA A 9 0.18 -13.13 -15.20
CA ALA A 9 1.18 -13.74 -14.32
C ALA A 9 0.64 -14.06 -12.92
N ARG A 10 -0.17 -13.18 -12.34
CA ARG A 10 -0.81 -13.42 -11.03
C ARG A 10 -1.84 -14.55 -11.10
N LEU A 11 -2.63 -14.61 -12.17
CA LEU A 11 -3.59 -15.69 -12.40
C LEU A 11 -2.89 -17.04 -12.53
N VAL A 12 -1.85 -17.14 -13.36
CA VAL A 12 -1.06 -18.37 -13.54
C VAL A 12 -0.44 -18.82 -12.21
N THR A 13 0.11 -17.88 -11.42
CA THR A 13 0.68 -18.21 -10.11
C THR A 13 -0.39 -18.68 -9.13
N GLY A 14 -1.55 -18.01 -9.09
CA GLY A 14 -2.66 -18.37 -8.22
C GLY A 14 -3.24 -19.75 -8.57
N LEU A 15 -3.38 -20.04 -9.87
CA LEU A 15 -3.85 -21.33 -10.35
C LEU A 15 -2.87 -22.44 -10.02
N ALA A 16 -1.55 -22.21 -10.18
CA ALA A 16 -0.54 -23.19 -9.78
C ALA A 16 -0.60 -23.53 -8.29
N VAL A 17 -0.76 -22.52 -7.42
CA VAL A 17 -0.87 -22.72 -5.96
C VAL A 17 -2.17 -23.43 -5.60
N LEU A 18 -3.29 -23.06 -6.21
CA LEU A 18 -4.58 -23.69 -5.97
C LEU A 18 -4.57 -25.16 -6.42
N SER A 19 -4.06 -25.45 -7.62
CA SER A 19 -3.91 -26.81 -8.12
C SER A 19 -3.03 -27.66 -7.19
N ALA A 20 -1.90 -27.11 -6.71
CA ALA A 20 -1.04 -27.80 -5.75
C ALA A 20 -1.76 -28.09 -4.42
N TYR A 21 -2.52 -27.13 -3.89
CA TYR A 21 -3.32 -27.30 -2.68
C TYR A 21 -4.36 -28.41 -2.85
N VAL A 22 -5.12 -28.39 -3.95
CA VAL A 22 -6.17 -29.39 -4.22
C VAL A 22 -5.56 -30.78 -4.42
N ALA A 23 -4.45 -30.88 -5.15
CA ALA A 23 -3.72 -32.14 -5.32
C ALA A 23 -3.30 -32.73 -3.97
N LEU A 24 -2.71 -31.92 -3.11
CA LEU A 24 -2.28 -32.34 -1.77
C LEU A 24 -3.47 -32.75 -0.90
N HIS A 25 -4.56 -31.97 -0.92
CA HIS A 25 -5.77 -32.29 -0.17
C HIS A 25 -6.37 -33.63 -0.59
N LEU A 26 -6.52 -33.87 -1.89
CA LEU A 26 -7.08 -35.12 -2.42
C LEU A 26 -6.17 -36.32 -2.14
N LEU A 27 -4.84 -36.15 -2.24
CA LEU A 27 -3.88 -37.20 -1.93
C LEU A 27 -3.96 -37.62 -0.46
N ILE A 28 -4.15 -36.66 0.44
CA ILE A 28 -4.37 -36.93 1.86
C ILE A 28 -5.69 -37.66 2.08
N SER A 29 -6.78 -37.25 1.42
CA SER A 29 -8.08 -37.92 1.52
C SER A 29 -8.01 -39.38 1.05
N VAL A 30 -7.32 -39.65 -0.06
CA VAL A 30 -7.09 -41.02 -0.56
C VAL A 30 -6.32 -41.85 0.47
N GLY A 31 -5.27 -41.29 1.08
CA GLY A 31 -4.50 -41.99 2.12
C GLY A 31 -5.32 -42.30 3.38
N LEU A 32 -6.36 -41.51 3.67
CA LEU A 32 -7.30 -41.74 4.77
C LEU A 32 -8.42 -42.74 4.41
N GLY A 33 -8.42 -43.28 3.19
CA GLY A 33 -9.46 -44.19 2.70
C GLY A 33 -10.75 -43.50 2.27
N GLU A 34 -10.78 -42.16 2.21
CA GLU A 34 -11.96 -41.40 1.80
C GLU A 34 -11.99 -41.21 0.27
N GLY A 35 -12.96 -41.87 -0.38
CA GLY A 35 -13.21 -41.73 -1.82
C GLY A 35 -12.14 -42.40 -2.69
N ALA A 36 -12.22 -43.72 -2.85
CA ALA A 36 -11.30 -44.49 -3.68
C ALA A 36 -11.62 -44.37 -5.18
N GLY A 37 -10.58 -44.28 -6.01
CA GLY A 37 -10.64 -44.23 -7.48
C GLY A 37 -10.61 -42.81 -8.05
N PRO A 38 -11.75 -42.10 -8.18
CA PRO A 38 -11.83 -40.78 -8.81
C PRO A 38 -10.96 -39.72 -8.12
N SER A 39 -10.83 -39.75 -6.79
CA SER A 39 -10.05 -38.79 -6.02
C SER A 39 -8.54 -38.92 -6.27
N ALA A 40 -8.03 -40.14 -6.48
CA ALA A 40 -6.61 -40.38 -6.77
C ALA A 40 -6.24 -39.91 -8.18
N VAL A 41 -7.10 -40.20 -9.16
CA VAL A 41 -6.94 -39.71 -10.54
C VAL A 41 -7.03 -38.18 -10.57
N ALA A 42 -7.97 -37.58 -9.85
CA ALA A 42 -8.08 -36.13 -9.73
C ALA A 42 -6.83 -35.51 -9.07
N ALA A 43 -6.30 -36.10 -7.99
CA ALA A 43 -5.08 -35.64 -7.33
C ALA A 43 -3.89 -35.60 -8.31
N LEU A 44 -3.72 -36.64 -9.12
CA LEU A 44 -2.68 -36.70 -10.16
C LEU A 44 -2.86 -35.59 -11.19
N TRP A 45 -4.06 -35.39 -11.72
CA TRP A 45 -4.32 -34.32 -12.70
C TRP A 45 -4.07 -32.92 -12.13
N PHE A 46 -4.48 -32.66 -10.90
CA PHE A 46 -4.17 -31.38 -10.23
C PHE A 46 -2.68 -31.21 -9.95
N GLY A 47 -1.95 -32.29 -9.65
CA GLY A 47 -0.50 -32.29 -9.50
C GLY A 47 0.22 -31.97 -10.82
N VAL A 48 -0.19 -32.62 -11.92
CA VAL A 48 0.32 -32.34 -13.27
C VAL A 48 0.03 -30.89 -13.66
N ALA A 49 -1.20 -30.41 -13.44
CA ALA A 49 -1.55 -29.01 -13.69
C ALA A 49 -0.66 -28.04 -12.91
N ALA A 50 -0.40 -28.31 -11.63
CA ALA A 50 0.49 -27.49 -10.81
C ALA A 50 1.92 -27.44 -11.37
N LEU A 51 2.47 -28.58 -11.79
CA LEU A 51 3.81 -28.68 -12.39
C LEU A 51 3.89 -27.95 -13.74
N VAL A 52 2.89 -28.13 -14.61
CA VAL A 52 2.82 -27.44 -15.91
C VAL A 52 2.74 -25.93 -15.73
N LEU A 53 1.98 -25.45 -14.74
CA LEU A 53 1.85 -24.02 -14.46
C LEU A 53 3.07 -23.42 -13.73
N LEU A 54 3.87 -24.25 -13.04
CA LEU A 54 5.04 -23.80 -12.28
C LEU A 54 6.09 -23.15 -13.18
N GLY A 55 6.41 -23.75 -14.33
CA GLY A 55 7.38 -23.22 -15.29
C GLY A 55 7.02 -21.80 -15.77
N PRO A 56 5.83 -21.59 -16.37
CA PRO A 56 5.33 -20.27 -16.75
C PRO A 56 5.24 -19.29 -15.58
N ALA A 57 4.81 -19.73 -14.38
CA ALA A 57 4.75 -18.88 -13.19
C ALA A 57 6.14 -18.37 -12.79
N LEU A 58 7.15 -19.26 -12.74
CA LEU A 58 8.53 -18.91 -12.41
C LEU A 58 9.16 -18.02 -13.48
N TRP A 59 8.93 -18.31 -14.76
CA TRP A 59 9.41 -17.49 -15.86
C TRP A 59 8.82 -16.07 -15.82
N LEU A 60 7.50 -15.94 -15.65
CA LEU A 60 6.82 -14.64 -15.51
C LEU A 60 7.30 -13.88 -14.27
N ARG A 61 7.55 -14.58 -13.16
CA ARG A 61 8.13 -14.00 -11.94
C ARG A 61 9.54 -13.47 -12.19
N ARG A 62 10.41 -14.24 -12.85
CA ARG A 62 11.78 -13.80 -13.20
C ARG A 62 11.76 -12.58 -14.12
N ARG A 63 10.95 -12.61 -15.18
CA ARG A 63 10.79 -11.49 -16.12
C ARG A 63 10.25 -10.22 -15.47
N ARG A 64 9.41 -10.37 -14.44
CA ARG A 64 8.93 -9.24 -13.65
C ARG A 64 10.03 -8.65 -12.77
N LEU A 65 10.86 -9.49 -12.17
CA LEU A 65 11.94 -9.06 -11.27
C LEU A 65 13.12 -8.43 -12.03
N SER A 66 13.43 -8.90 -13.24
CA SER A 66 14.54 -8.35 -14.03
C SER A 66 14.40 -6.85 -14.30
N GLY A 67 13.19 -6.37 -14.56
CA GLY A 67 12.93 -4.94 -14.81
C GLY A 67 13.11 -4.02 -13.60
N VAL A 68 13.30 -4.56 -12.40
CA VAL A 68 13.58 -3.80 -11.17
C VAL A 68 14.83 -4.31 -10.46
N ALA A 69 15.61 -5.21 -11.08
CA ALA A 69 16.71 -5.91 -10.43
C ALA A 69 17.80 -4.95 -9.94
N GLU A 70 18.17 -3.98 -10.78
CA GLU A 70 19.14 -2.94 -10.42
C GLU A 70 18.66 -2.12 -9.21
N LEU A 71 17.41 -1.64 -9.26
CA LEU A 71 16.85 -0.82 -8.20
C LEU A 71 16.70 -1.62 -6.89
N VAL A 72 16.33 -2.90 -6.98
CA VAL A 72 16.33 -3.81 -5.83
C VAL A 72 17.74 -3.98 -5.26
N ARG A 73 18.77 -4.09 -6.11
CA ARG A 73 20.17 -4.22 -5.68
C ARG A 73 20.63 -2.98 -4.91
N ILE A 74 20.43 -1.79 -5.48
CA ILE A 74 20.75 -0.50 -4.84
C ILE A 74 20.08 -0.42 -3.46
N VAL A 75 18.76 -0.56 -3.43
CA VAL A 75 17.97 -0.40 -2.20
C VAL A 75 18.27 -1.50 -1.17
N SER A 76 18.61 -2.71 -1.61
CA SER A 76 18.95 -3.81 -0.68
C SER A 76 20.27 -3.61 0.05
N GLY A 77 21.21 -2.85 -0.52
CA GLY A 77 22.45 -2.47 0.18
C GLY A 77 22.19 -1.56 1.38
N TYR A 78 21.07 -0.84 1.35
CA TYR A 78 20.66 0.15 2.35
C TYR A 78 19.49 -0.32 3.21
N ALA A 79 19.19 -1.62 3.21
CA ALA A 79 18.12 -2.19 4.01
C ALA A 79 18.65 -2.51 5.41
N PRO A 80 18.00 -2.01 6.48
CA PRO A 80 18.45 -2.30 7.84
C PRO A 80 18.28 -3.80 8.13
N PRO A 81 19.23 -4.42 8.87
CA PRO A 81 19.12 -5.82 9.24
C PRO A 81 17.89 -6.04 10.12
N ARG A 82 17.13 -7.10 9.83
CA ARG A 82 15.95 -7.44 10.64
C ARG A 82 16.37 -8.20 11.89
N LYS A 83 16.12 -7.61 13.06
CA LYS A 83 16.34 -8.27 14.35
C LYS A 83 15.31 -9.38 14.58
N PRO A 84 15.65 -10.48 15.29
CA PRO A 84 14.74 -11.61 15.47
C PRO A 84 13.42 -11.24 16.18
N TRP A 85 13.44 -10.31 17.14
CA TRP A 85 12.23 -9.82 17.81
C TRP A 85 11.24 -9.13 16.86
N GLN A 86 11.71 -8.56 15.75
CA GLN A 86 10.82 -7.98 14.72
C GLN A 86 9.97 -9.04 14.04
N ARG A 87 10.38 -10.32 14.06
CA ARG A 87 9.55 -11.44 13.58
C ARG A 87 8.34 -11.66 14.49
N ALA A 88 8.53 -11.59 15.81
CA ALA A 88 7.44 -11.68 16.78
C ALA A 88 6.42 -10.54 16.58
N LEU A 89 6.88 -9.32 16.31
CA LEU A 89 5.99 -8.19 16.01
C LEU A 89 5.24 -8.33 14.68
N LEU A 90 5.84 -8.98 13.67
CA LEU A 90 5.13 -9.30 12.44
C LEU A 90 4.01 -10.32 12.69
N LEU A 91 4.23 -11.31 13.55
CA LEU A 91 3.20 -12.26 13.97
C LEU A 91 2.10 -11.56 14.77
N ALA A 92 2.46 -10.68 15.71
CA ALA A 92 1.50 -9.87 16.45
C ALA A 92 0.66 -8.99 15.51
N ASN A 93 1.28 -8.39 14.48
CA ASN A 93 0.55 -7.63 13.47
C ASN A 93 -0.40 -8.51 12.66
N SER A 94 0.01 -9.73 12.28
CA SER A 94 -0.87 -10.70 11.61
C SER A 94 -2.04 -11.11 12.49
N LEU A 95 -1.82 -11.33 13.79
CA LEU A 95 -2.88 -11.59 14.77
C LEU A 95 -3.84 -10.39 14.86
N GLY A 96 -3.31 -9.17 14.92
CA GLY A 96 -4.12 -7.95 14.92
C GLY A 96 -5.01 -7.83 13.68
N LEU A 97 -4.51 -8.19 12.49
CA LEU A 97 -5.33 -8.23 11.26
C LEU A 97 -6.44 -9.29 11.35
N VAL A 98 -6.13 -10.48 11.86
CA VAL A 98 -7.11 -11.56 12.01
C VAL A 98 -8.20 -11.18 13.00
N LEU A 99 -7.84 -10.62 14.16
CA LEU A 99 -8.80 -10.16 15.16
C LEU A 99 -9.66 -9.01 14.63
N PHE A 100 -9.05 -8.04 13.94
CA PHE A 100 -9.78 -6.92 13.36
C PHE A 100 -10.75 -7.39 12.28
N GLY A 101 -10.28 -8.14 11.29
CA GLY A 101 -11.11 -8.63 10.20
C GLY A 101 -12.17 -9.63 10.69
N GLY A 102 -11.77 -10.61 11.49
CA GLY A 102 -12.66 -11.62 12.07
C GLY A 102 -13.73 -10.98 12.96
N GLY A 103 -13.37 -10.00 13.78
CA GLY A 103 -14.31 -9.21 14.59
C GLY A 103 -15.33 -8.48 13.72
N THR A 104 -14.89 -7.82 12.64
CA THR A 104 -15.82 -7.17 11.69
C THR A 104 -16.78 -8.17 11.04
N PHE A 105 -16.30 -9.35 10.62
CA PHE A 105 -17.16 -10.38 10.04
C PHE A 105 -18.13 -11.00 11.06
N ALA A 106 -17.73 -11.12 12.33
CA ALA A 106 -18.61 -11.59 13.40
C ALA A 106 -19.74 -10.59 13.68
N VAL A 107 -19.43 -9.29 13.74
CA VAL A 107 -20.43 -8.23 13.90
C VAL A 107 -21.39 -8.20 12.70
N ASP A 108 -20.87 -8.18 11.47
CA ASP A 108 -21.67 -8.21 10.24
C ASP A 108 -22.54 -9.48 10.14
N GLY A 109 -22.01 -10.62 10.56
CA GLY A 109 -22.73 -11.89 10.63
C GLY A 109 -23.87 -11.85 11.66
N SER A 110 -23.62 -11.29 12.84
CA SER A 110 -24.64 -11.12 13.88
C SER A 110 -25.78 -10.20 13.42
N GLU A 111 -25.47 -9.11 12.71
CA GLU A 111 -26.50 -8.19 12.19
C GLU A 111 -27.32 -8.85 11.07
N ARG A 112 -26.67 -9.51 10.12
CA ARG A 112 -27.36 -10.10 8.95
C ARG A 112 -28.11 -11.39 9.27
N GLN A 113 -27.56 -12.21 10.15
CA GLN A 113 -28.06 -13.57 10.43
C GLN A 113 -28.58 -13.74 11.85
N GLY A 114 -28.55 -12.70 12.69
CA GLY A 114 -28.96 -12.78 14.09
C GLY A 114 -30.39 -13.28 14.27
N HIS A 115 -31.30 -12.91 13.37
CA HIS A 115 -32.68 -13.41 13.37
C HIS A 115 -32.82 -14.94 13.20
N LYS A 116 -31.77 -15.64 12.75
CA LYS A 116 -31.72 -17.11 12.60
C LYS A 116 -31.04 -17.81 13.78
N MET A 117 -30.47 -17.04 14.71
CA MET A 117 -29.67 -17.55 15.81
C MET A 117 -30.43 -17.41 17.13
N PRO A 118 -30.21 -18.29 18.12
CA PRO A 118 -30.67 -18.05 19.47
C PRO A 118 -30.01 -16.78 20.03
N MET A 119 -30.74 -16.05 20.87
CA MET A 119 -30.36 -14.70 21.34
C MET A 119 -29.01 -14.69 22.09
N GLU A 120 -28.67 -15.78 22.78
CA GLU A 120 -27.38 -15.97 23.43
C GLU A 120 -26.23 -16.04 22.41
N ALA A 121 -26.39 -16.83 21.35
CA ALA A 121 -25.38 -16.97 20.30
C ALA A 121 -25.21 -15.66 19.52
N GLN A 122 -26.29 -14.95 19.23
CA GLN A 122 -26.24 -13.63 18.60
C GLN A 122 -25.48 -12.63 19.49
N SER A 123 -25.78 -12.61 20.78
CA SER A 123 -25.15 -11.69 21.75
C SER A 123 -23.66 -12.00 21.91
N LEU A 124 -23.28 -13.28 22.04
CA LEU A 124 -21.88 -13.72 22.09
C LEU A 124 -21.13 -13.35 20.81
N LEU A 125 -21.73 -13.55 19.64
CA LEU A 125 -21.12 -13.22 18.36
C LEU A 125 -20.92 -11.70 18.20
N LEU A 126 -21.91 -10.90 18.62
CA LEU A 126 -21.83 -9.45 18.57
C LEU A 126 -20.76 -8.90 19.54
N PHE A 127 -20.87 -9.19 20.83
CA PHE A 127 -19.95 -8.65 21.84
C PHE A 127 -18.54 -9.23 21.69
N GLY A 128 -18.42 -10.52 21.38
CA GLY A 128 -17.15 -11.15 21.05
C GLY A 128 -16.52 -10.55 19.78
N GLY A 129 -17.33 -10.28 18.76
CA GLY A 129 -16.90 -9.60 17.54
C GLY A 129 -16.39 -8.18 17.80
N LEU A 130 -17.12 -7.39 18.59
CA LEU A 130 -16.71 -6.03 18.99
C LEU A 130 -15.42 -6.05 19.82
N ALA A 131 -15.29 -6.95 20.79
CA ALA A 131 -14.09 -7.09 21.61
C ALA A 131 -12.87 -7.50 20.76
N ALA A 132 -13.03 -8.46 19.84
CA ALA A 132 -11.99 -8.87 18.91
C ALA A 132 -11.60 -7.72 17.95
N MET A 133 -12.58 -6.98 17.45
CA MET A 133 -12.33 -5.81 16.59
C MET A 133 -11.54 -4.73 17.33
N ALA A 134 -11.92 -4.40 18.57
CA ALA A 134 -11.22 -3.42 19.40
C ALA A 134 -9.78 -3.87 19.76
N ALA A 135 -9.60 -5.12 20.18
CA ALA A 135 -8.28 -5.69 20.46
C ALA A 135 -7.39 -5.69 19.22
N GLY A 136 -7.93 -6.10 18.07
CA GLY A 136 -7.25 -6.05 16.77
C GLY A 136 -6.81 -4.63 16.40
N LEU A 137 -7.69 -3.63 16.59
CA LEU A 137 -7.39 -2.23 16.37
C LEU A 137 -6.21 -1.74 17.23
N LEU A 138 -6.22 -2.04 18.53
CA LEU A 138 -5.16 -1.64 19.47
C LEU A 138 -3.81 -2.28 19.13
N ILE A 139 -3.81 -3.59 18.83
CA ILE A 139 -2.62 -4.31 18.40
C ILE A 139 -2.06 -3.67 17.12
N LEU A 140 -2.92 -3.45 16.12
CA LEU A 140 -2.51 -2.86 14.84
C LEU A 140 -1.93 -1.46 15.03
N ARG A 141 -2.54 -0.60 15.84
CA ARG A 141 -1.99 0.73 16.15
C ARG A 141 -0.57 0.66 16.69
N ARG A 142 -0.25 -0.37 17.48
CA ARG A 142 1.09 -0.54 18.07
C ARG A 142 2.08 -1.26 17.16
N THR A 143 1.65 -2.27 16.40
CA THR A 143 2.54 -3.16 15.65
C THR A 143 2.77 -2.74 14.20
N ARG A 144 1.85 -1.97 13.61
CA ARG A 144 1.91 -1.64 12.18
C ARG A 144 3.21 -0.95 11.75
N PRO A 145 3.77 0.04 12.47
CA PRO A 145 5.04 0.66 12.09
C PRO A 145 6.17 -0.37 11.95
N TYR A 146 6.24 -1.34 12.86
CA TYR A 146 7.21 -2.44 12.81
C TYR A 146 6.95 -3.42 11.66
N ALA A 147 5.71 -3.50 11.19
CA ALA A 147 5.32 -4.30 10.03
C ALA A 147 5.52 -3.58 8.69
N ALA A 148 6.02 -2.33 8.70
CA ALA A 148 6.33 -1.60 7.48
C ALA A 148 7.29 -2.42 6.59
N ARG A 149 6.96 -2.44 5.30
CA ARG A 149 7.71 -3.24 4.32
C ARG A 149 8.95 -2.47 3.92
N PRO A 150 10.16 -3.08 4.00
CA PRO A 150 11.36 -2.47 3.46
C PRO A 150 11.22 -2.22 1.96
N ALA A 151 11.79 -1.13 1.46
CA ALA A 151 11.70 -0.75 0.05
C ALA A 151 12.10 -1.90 -0.89
N ALA A 152 13.21 -2.59 -0.63
CA ALA A 152 13.64 -3.73 -1.45
C ALA A 152 12.59 -4.86 -1.53
N ARG A 153 11.86 -5.13 -0.43
CA ARG A 153 10.80 -6.13 -0.42
C ARG A 153 9.56 -5.64 -1.17
N ALA A 154 9.19 -4.37 -1.01
CA ALA A 154 8.07 -3.77 -1.76
C ALA A 154 8.31 -3.82 -3.28
N LEU A 155 9.55 -3.53 -3.70
CA LEU A 155 9.98 -3.58 -5.10
C LEU A 155 9.93 -4.99 -5.68
N ARG A 156 10.44 -6.00 -4.96
CA ARG A 156 10.36 -7.42 -5.38
C ARG A 156 8.91 -7.90 -5.48
N LEU A 157 8.08 -7.52 -4.51
CA LEU A 157 6.68 -7.93 -4.46
C LEU A 157 5.81 -7.25 -5.50
N ASP A 158 6.17 -6.07 -6.00
CA ASP A 158 5.39 -5.32 -7.00
C ASP A 158 5.96 -5.45 -8.43
N GLY A 159 7.27 -5.34 -8.62
CA GLY A 159 7.95 -5.51 -9.90
C GLY A 159 7.63 -4.45 -10.97
N ARG A 160 6.92 -3.37 -10.63
CA ARG A 160 6.82 -2.16 -11.45
C ARG A 160 7.92 -1.19 -11.03
N LYS A 161 8.31 -0.29 -11.96
CA LYS A 161 9.16 0.87 -11.63
C LYS A 161 8.53 1.64 -10.46
N PRO A 162 9.31 2.17 -9.51
CA PRO A 162 8.74 2.80 -8.33
C PRO A 162 8.22 4.22 -8.60
N VAL A 163 7.45 4.70 -7.63
CA VAL A 163 7.25 6.12 -7.38
C VAL A 163 8.28 6.51 -6.32
N LEU A 164 9.18 7.42 -6.65
CA LEU A 164 10.11 8.00 -5.68
C LEU A 164 9.40 9.13 -4.95
N TYR A 165 9.29 9.04 -3.63
CA TYR A 165 8.73 10.07 -2.79
C TYR A 165 9.86 10.80 -2.03
N LEU A 166 10.01 12.08 -2.33
CA LEU A 166 11.01 12.99 -1.75
C LEU A 166 10.30 13.99 -0.83
N ARG A 167 10.88 14.23 0.34
CA ARG A 167 10.33 15.15 1.34
C ARG A 167 11.44 15.63 2.28
N SER A 168 11.27 16.83 2.82
CA SER A 168 12.07 17.32 3.94
C SER A 168 11.79 16.49 5.19
N PHE A 169 12.85 16.07 5.89
CA PHE A 169 12.75 15.34 7.16
C PHE A 169 12.23 16.20 8.32
N GLY A 170 12.39 17.52 8.24
CA GLY A 170 11.90 18.45 9.28
C GLY A 170 10.38 18.53 9.37
N ASP A 171 9.68 18.14 8.29
CA ASP A 171 8.22 18.19 8.19
C ASP A 171 7.57 16.80 8.37
N ASP A 172 8.33 15.78 8.81
CA ASP A 172 7.86 14.38 8.92
C ASP A 172 6.79 14.21 10.02
N GLU A 173 6.77 15.04 11.07
CA GLU A 173 5.81 14.94 12.19
C GLU A 173 4.36 15.22 11.75
N THR A 174 4.10 16.28 10.98
CA THR A 174 2.76 16.59 10.43
C THR A 174 2.28 15.55 9.40
N ALA A 175 3.22 14.81 8.77
CA ALA A 175 2.92 13.72 7.84
C ALA A 175 2.53 12.41 8.56
N ALA A 176 3.03 12.24 9.79
CA ALA A 176 2.81 11.08 10.64
C ALA A 176 1.46 11.11 11.38
N GLU A 177 0.76 12.25 11.37
CA GLU A 177 -0.57 12.39 11.96
C GLU A 177 -1.59 11.45 11.31
N VAL A 178 -2.40 10.83 12.16
CA VAL A 178 -3.59 10.06 11.75
C VAL A 178 -4.71 11.06 11.44
N ASP A 179 -5.43 10.83 10.34
CA ASP A 179 -6.54 11.70 9.96
C ASP A 179 -7.73 11.42 10.90
N ASP A 180 -7.93 12.27 11.91
CA ASP A 180 -8.94 12.12 12.99
C ASP A 180 -10.40 12.31 12.50
N ALA A 181 -10.62 12.56 11.21
CA ALA A 181 -11.94 12.84 10.64
C ALA A 181 -12.88 11.60 10.55
N ALA A 182 -12.38 10.39 10.80
CA ALA A 182 -13.19 9.18 10.90
C ALA A 182 -12.85 8.43 12.19
N GLU A 183 -13.86 8.14 13.02
CA GLU A 183 -13.72 7.52 14.35
C GLU A 183 -12.96 6.17 14.35
N ILE A 184 -12.74 5.57 13.17
CA ILE A 184 -11.96 4.33 12.97
C ILE A 184 -10.99 4.46 11.78
N ASN A 185 -10.18 5.53 11.70
CA ASN A 185 -9.09 5.59 10.72
C ASN A 185 -7.79 5.00 11.30
N LEU A 186 -7.31 3.92 10.67
CA LEU A 186 -6.07 3.23 11.06
C LEU A 186 -4.83 3.74 10.30
N HIS A 187 -5.01 4.65 9.34
CA HIS A 187 -3.98 5.03 8.37
C HIS A 187 -3.56 6.50 8.50
N THR A 188 -2.25 6.75 8.55
CA THR A 188 -1.68 8.11 8.48
C THR A 188 -1.98 8.77 7.13
N ARG A 189 -1.85 10.10 7.08
CA ARG A 189 -1.97 10.85 5.82
C ARG A 189 -0.95 10.40 4.76
N GLU A 190 0.30 10.10 5.17
CA GLU A 190 1.33 9.51 4.30
C GLU A 190 0.93 8.11 3.79
N GLU A 191 0.29 7.27 4.61
CA GLU A 191 -0.21 5.96 4.17
C GLU A 191 -1.25 6.05 3.07
N GLN A 192 -2.18 7.00 3.19
CA GLN A 192 -3.24 7.18 2.21
C GLN A 192 -2.69 7.76 0.90
N LEU A 193 -1.72 8.68 0.98
CA LEU A 193 -0.93 9.14 -0.17
C LEU A 193 -0.21 7.98 -0.85
N ALA A 194 0.54 7.18 -0.10
CA ALA A 194 1.29 6.05 -0.62
C ALA A 194 0.36 4.99 -1.24
N ALA A 195 -0.82 4.75 -0.66
CA ALA A 195 -1.84 3.85 -1.20
C ALA A 195 -2.37 4.34 -2.55
N GLY A 196 -2.66 5.64 -2.67
CA GLY A 196 -3.09 6.28 -3.93
C GLY A 196 -2.01 6.19 -5.02
N LEU A 197 -0.77 6.57 -4.69
CA LEU A 197 0.40 6.50 -5.58
C LEU A 197 0.76 5.04 -5.94
N GLY A 198 0.40 4.08 -5.09
CA GLY A 198 0.49 2.63 -5.34
C GLY A 198 -0.18 2.15 -6.63
N VAL A 199 -1.12 2.94 -7.19
CA VAL A 199 -1.68 2.69 -8.53
C VAL A 199 -0.65 2.87 -9.63
N VAL A 200 0.28 3.80 -9.48
CA VAL A 200 1.37 4.05 -10.44
C VAL A 200 2.43 2.95 -10.28
N GLY A 201 2.99 2.79 -9.08
CA GLY A 201 4.04 1.82 -8.77
C GLY A 201 4.25 1.68 -7.26
N PRO A 202 5.15 0.79 -6.80
CA PRO A 202 5.52 0.74 -5.39
C PRO A 202 6.14 2.09 -4.99
N VAL A 203 5.69 2.67 -3.88
CA VAL A 203 6.19 3.97 -3.40
C VAL A 203 7.37 3.72 -2.49
N ILE A 204 8.50 4.35 -2.81
CA ILE A 204 9.74 4.27 -2.02
C ILE A 204 10.17 5.67 -1.60
N ALA A 205 10.78 5.78 -0.42
CA ALA A 205 11.32 7.03 0.08
C ALA A 205 12.63 6.78 0.83
N VAL A 206 13.49 7.80 0.89
CA VAL A 206 14.63 7.80 1.81
C VAL A 206 14.09 8.09 3.22
N GLY A 207 14.49 7.29 4.19
CA GLY A 207 14.18 7.50 5.61
C GLY A 207 15.23 8.40 6.28
N ARG A 208 14.88 8.96 7.44
CA ARG A 208 15.82 9.80 8.20
C ARG A 208 16.96 8.93 8.75
N PRO A 209 18.24 9.32 8.62
CA PRO A 209 19.33 8.60 9.26
C PRO A 209 19.08 8.46 10.77
N GLY A 210 19.26 7.25 11.33
CA GLY A 210 19.04 6.97 12.75
C GLY A 210 17.58 6.82 13.19
N GLU A 211 16.62 6.82 12.26
CA GLU A 211 15.20 6.58 12.56
C GLU A 211 14.99 5.15 13.14
N PHE A 212 14.55 5.06 14.40
CA PHE A 212 14.35 3.78 15.11
C PHE A 212 13.19 2.95 14.55
N LEU A 213 12.17 3.62 14.01
CA LEU A 213 10.92 3.05 13.56
C LEU A 213 10.51 3.65 12.22
N PRO A 214 10.40 2.85 11.14
CA PRO A 214 9.94 3.38 9.87
C PRO A 214 8.51 3.88 9.99
N HIS A 215 8.28 5.12 9.58
CA HIS A 215 6.92 5.64 9.43
C HIS A 215 6.12 4.80 8.42
N LEU A 216 4.81 4.70 8.66
CA LEU A 216 3.89 4.03 7.76
C LEU A 216 3.65 4.86 6.49
N GLY A 217 3.57 4.19 5.34
CA GLY A 217 3.29 4.81 4.04
C GLY A 217 4.28 4.38 2.97
N ALA A 218 5.15 5.30 2.54
CA ALA A 218 6.19 4.97 1.57
C ALA A 218 7.15 3.92 2.16
N SER A 219 7.55 2.93 1.36
CA SER A 219 8.52 1.92 1.81
C SER A 219 9.90 2.55 1.90
N ARG A 220 10.49 2.58 3.12
CA ARG A 220 11.74 3.29 3.39
C ARG A 220 12.99 2.42 3.20
N PHE A 221 14.11 3.09 2.90
CA PHE A 221 15.49 2.62 2.99
C PHE A 221 16.37 3.78 3.46
N TYR A 222 17.56 3.52 3.97
CA TYR A 222 18.36 4.53 4.69
C TYR A 222 19.71 4.71 4.02
N LEU A 223 19.91 5.88 3.42
CA LEU A 223 21.18 6.25 2.82
C LEU A 223 22.15 6.79 3.88
N PRO A 224 23.46 6.62 3.68
CA PRO A 224 24.46 7.28 4.50
C PRO A 224 24.31 8.81 4.40
N PRO A 225 24.58 9.56 5.48
CA PRO A 225 24.47 11.02 5.49
C PRO A 225 25.49 11.69 4.55
N ASP A 226 26.63 11.04 4.35
CA ASP A 226 27.66 11.43 3.41
C ASP A 226 27.51 10.55 2.15
N ASP A 227 27.51 11.13 0.96
CA ASP A 227 27.40 10.43 -0.34
C ASP A 227 26.00 9.88 -0.76
N TRP A 228 24.92 10.48 -0.28
CA TRP A 228 23.56 10.10 -0.72
C TRP A 228 23.16 10.60 -2.12
N LYS A 229 23.73 11.72 -2.57
CA LYS A 229 23.34 12.44 -3.79
C LYS A 229 23.40 11.58 -5.07
N PRO A 230 24.49 10.82 -5.36
CA PRO A 230 24.55 9.99 -6.56
C PRO A 230 23.48 8.90 -6.57
N THR A 231 23.17 8.33 -5.39
CA THR A 231 22.14 7.32 -5.26
C THR A 231 20.75 7.92 -5.54
N VAL A 232 20.47 9.13 -5.06
CA VAL A 232 19.20 9.81 -5.33
C VAL A 232 19.03 10.12 -6.82
N LEU A 233 20.07 10.61 -7.51
CA LEU A 233 20.03 10.80 -8.97
C LEU A 233 19.70 9.51 -9.72
N ARG A 234 20.37 8.40 -9.35
CA ARG A 234 20.10 7.10 -9.97
C ARG A 234 18.68 6.61 -9.70
N LEU A 235 18.15 6.87 -8.51
CA LEU A 235 16.77 6.55 -8.17
C LEU A 235 15.76 7.42 -8.94
N MET A 236 16.07 8.70 -9.16
CA MET A 236 15.26 9.57 -10.01
C MET A 236 15.14 8.94 -11.39
N GLU A 237 16.25 8.59 -12.05
CA GLU A 237 16.28 7.95 -13.37
C GLU A 237 15.43 6.67 -13.44
N LEU A 238 15.64 5.75 -12.50
CA LEU A 238 15.00 4.43 -12.48
C LEU A 238 13.52 4.47 -12.10
N SER A 239 13.07 5.55 -11.46
CA SER A 239 11.68 5.75 -11.08
C SER A 239 10.81 6.09 -12.29
N GLN A 240 9.52 5.77 -12.23
CA GLN A 240 8.58 6.20 -13.28
C GLN A 240 7.88 7.52 -12.94
N LEU A 241 7.81 7.89 -11.66
CA LEU A 241 7.20 9.12 -11.16
C LEU A 241 8.02 9.58 -9.94
N ILE A 242 8.21 10.88 -9.81
CA ILE A 242 8.86 11.52 -8.68
C ILE A 242 7.81 12.43 -8.05
N VAL A 243 7.49 12.16 -6.80
CA VAL A 243 6.55 12.97 -6.02
C VAL A 243 7.36 13.68 -4.95
N LEU A 244 7.35 15.00 -4.94
CA LEU A 244 8.13 15.79 -4.00
C LEU A 244 7.17 16.62 -3.16
N ARG A 245 7.24 16.49 -1.83
CA ARG A 245 6.53 17.39 -0.92
C ARG A 245 7.43 18.57 -0.58
N LEU A 246 6.98 19.77 -0.90
CA LEU A 246 7.73 21.01 -0.60
C LEU A 246 7.93 21.13 0.91
N GLY A 247 9.12 21.60 1.28
CA GLY A 247 9.56 21.77 2.65
C GLY A 247 10.80 22.66 2.68
N GLN A 248 11.28 23.00 3.88
CA GLN A 248 12.31 24.04 4.05
C GLN A 248 13.76 23.55 3.86
N GLY A 249 14.02 22.24 3.92
CA GLY A 249 15.38 21.70 3.95
C GLY A 249 16.18 21.92 2.65
N ASP A 250 17.42 22.38 2.75
CA ASP A 250 18.26 22.70 1.58
C ASP A 250 18.56 21.50 0.68
N GLY A 251 18.69 20.30 1.28
CA GLY A 251 18.84 19.06 0.52
C GLY A 251 17.67 18.81 -0.43
N LEU A 252 16.45 19.16 -0.03
CA LEU A 252 15.24 19.04 -0.86
C LEU A 252 15.28 20.01 -2.04
N TRP A 253 15.80 21.22 -1.84
CA TRP A 253 15.91 22.22 -2.92
C TRP A 253 16.96 21.84 -3.96
N TRP A 254 18.07 21.24 -3.52
CA TRP A 254 18.99 20.56 -4.43
C TRP A 254 18.25 19.46 -5.23
N GLU A 255 17.42 18.63 -4.58
CA GLU A 255 16.62 17.62 -5.29
C GLU A 255 15.64 18.24 -6.31
N VAL A 256 14.96 19.34 -5.97
CA VAL A 256 14.08 20.08 -6.89
C VAL A 256 14.84 20.51 -8.15
N GLU A 257 16.01 21.10 -7.97
CA GLU A 257 16.85 21.55 -9.08
C GLU A 257 17.34 20.38 -9.95
N GLN A 258 17.75 19.27 -9.33
CA GLN A 258 18.19 18.08 -10.07
C GLN A 258 17.05 17.43 -10.86
N VAL A 259 15.83 17.37 -10.31
CA VAL A 259 14.69 16.86 -11.09
C VAL A 259 14.41 17.77 -12.28
N ARG A 260 14.46 19.09 -12.07
CA ARG A 260 14.23 20.08 -13.13
C ARG A 260 15.21 19.93 -14.30
N THR A 261 16.48 19.75 -13.98
CA THR A 261 17.56 19.75 -14.97
C THR A 261 17.77 18.39 -15.63
N THR A 262 17.49 17.28 -14.94
CA THR A 262 17.85 15.94 -15.42
C THR A 262 16.65 15.07 -15.85
N GLN A 263 15.43 15.42 -15.45
CA GLN A 263 14.25 14.58 -15.67
C GLN A 263 13.21 15.26 -16.58
N PRO A 264 12.39 14.48 -17.31
CA PRO A 264 11.24 15.02 -18.02
C PRO A 264 10.22 15.63 -17.06
N ALA A 265 9.69 16.81 -17.37
CA ALA A 265 8.71 17.54 -16.57
C ALA A 265 7.49 16.68 -16.15
N ALA A 266 6.95 15.88 -17.08
CA ALA A 266 5.84 14.96 -16.85
C ALA A 266 6.10 13.85 -15.80
N LYS A 267 7.33 13.72 -15.31
CA LYS A 267 7.72 12.77 -14.25
C LYS A 267 7.56 13.37 -12.85
N LEU A 268 7.61 14.70 -12.71
CA LEU A 268 7.55 15.40 -11.43
C LEU A 268 6.11 15.72 -11.05
N VAL A 269 5.79 15.50 -9.78
CA VAL A 269 4.59 16.01 -9.11
C VAL A 269 5.03 16.68 -7.83
N LEU A 270 4.69 17.95 -7.66
CA LEU A 270 4.92 18.67 -6.40
C LEU A 270 3.66 18.66 -5.55
N LEU A 271 3.85 18.45 -4.25
CA LEU A 271 2.82 18.59 -3.23
C LEU A 271 3.14 19.85 -2.43
N ALA A 272 2.32 20.87 -2.58
CA ALA A 272 2.43 22.08 -1.80
C ALA A 272 1.71 21.88 -0.45
N PRO A 273 2.39 22.07 0.70
CA PRO A 273 1.72 21.98 2.00
C PRO A 273 0.69 23.10 2.17
N GLY A 274 -0.27 22.91 3.08
CA GLY A 274 -1.06 24.02 3.62
C GLY A 274 -0.19 24.84 4.55
N GLY A 275 0.08 26.11 4.25
CA GLY A 275 1.03 26.91 5.04
C GLY A 275 1.75 27.99 4.23
N PRO A 276 2.82 28.59 4.79
CA PRO A 276 3.34 29.90 4.39
C PRO A 276 3.75 29.98 2.92
N SER A 277 3.45 31.13 2.32
CA SER A 277 3.74 31.54 0.94
C SER A 277 5.20 31.39 0.51
N ASP A 278 6.11 31.32 1.47
CA ASP A 278 7.55 31.41 1.24
C ASP A 278 8.10 30.19 0.50
N LEU A 279 7.51 29.00 0.69
CA LEU A 279 7.89 27.80 -0.06
C LEU A 279 7.58 27.94 -1.55
N VAL A 280 6.51 28.66 -1.88
CA VAL A 280 6.10 28.90 -3.27
C VAL A 280 6.95 30.00 -3.89
N ALA A 281 7.26 31.05 -3.12
CA ALA A 281 8.20 32.07 -3.54
C ALA A 281 9.57 31.45 -3.89
N ARG A 282 10.12 30.62 -2.99
CA ARG A 282 11.35 29.87 -3.24
C ARG A 282 11.21 28.91 -4.42
N LEU A 283 10.07 28.25 -4.59
CA LEU A 283 9.83 27.41 -5.78
C LEU A 283 9.89 28.22 -7.07
N ASN A 284 9.34 29.43 -7.08
CA ASN A 284 9.33 30.31 -8.25
C ASN A 284 10.74 30.76 -8.65
N GLU A 285 11.68 30.88 -7.72
CA GLU A 285 13.10 31.14 -8.04
C GLU A 285 13.73 29.98 -8.81
N HIS A 286 13.26 28.76 -8.57
CA HIS A 286 13.75 27.55 -9.22
C HIS A 286 12.95 27.15 -10.46
N LEU A 287 11.90 27.88 -10.88
CA LEU A 287 11.10 27.51 -12.04
C LEU A 287 11.26 28.51 -13.20
N PRO A 288 11.24 28.05 -14.47
CA PRO A 288 11.24 28.96 -15.62
C PRO A 288 9.97 29.82 -15.70
N SER A 289 8.84 29.29 -15.23
CA SER A 289 7.56 29.98 -15.13
C SER A 289 7.06 29.91 -13.69
N PRO A 290 6.66 31.05 -13.08
CA PRO A 290 6.19 31.05 -11.70
C PRO A 290 4.84 30.33 -11.57
N VAL A 291 4.63 29.73 -10.41
CA VAL A 291 3.34 29.21 -9.96
C VAL A 291 2.45 30.41 -9.58
N PRO A 292 1.24 30.54 -10.15
CA PRO A 292 0.33 31.61 -9.80
C PRO A 292 -0.10 31.52 -8.33
N PRO A 293 0.10 32.57 -7.51
CA PRO A 293 -0.21 32.52 -6.07
C PRO A 293 -1.70 32.31 -5.78
N ASP A 294 -2.60 32.82 -6.64
CA ASP A 294 -4.05 32.73 -6.46
C ASP A 294 -4.62 31.31 -6.64
N GLU A 295 -3.87 30.43 -7.30
CA GLU A 295 -4.28 29.05 -7.60
C GLU A 295 -4.00 28.08 -6.45
N LEU A 296 -3.09 28.44 -5.53
CA LEU A 296 -2.81 27.71 -4.31
C LEU A 296 -3.98 27.92 -3.34
N GLY A 297 -4.87 26.94 -3.27
CA GLY A 297 -6.05 27.05 -2.41
C GLY A 297 -5.65 27.35 -0.96
N THR A 298 -6.39 28.24 -0.30
CA THR A 298 -6.34 28.42 1.15
C THR A 298 -7.07 27.24 1.81
N SER A 299 -6.44 26.08 1.87
CA SER A 299 -7.04 24.89 2.45
C SER A 299 -6.50 24.63 3.85
N GLU A 300 -7.37 24.25 4.79
CA GLU A 300 -7.04 23.69 6.10
C GLU A 300 -6.39 22.28 6.02
N HIS A 301 -6.14 21.78 4.79
CA HIS A 301 -5.54 20.47 4.56
C HIS A 301 -4.01 20.52 4.63
N TRP A 302 -3.41 19.42 5.10
CA TRP A 302 -1.96 19.22 5.14
C TRP A 302 -1.25 19.38 3.77
N ILE A 303 -1.98 19.18 2.66
CA ILE A 303 -1.57 19.49 1.29
C ILE A 303 -2.63 20.42 0.69
N SER A 304 -2.20 21.58 0.21
CA SER A 304 -3.07 22.60 -0.37
C SER A 304 -3.25 22.47 -1.88
N ALA A 305 -2.22 22.00 -2.57
CA ALA A 305 -2.27 21.82 -4.01
C ALA A 305 -1.34 20.70 -4.49
N VAL A 306 -1.73 20.10 -5.62
CA VAL A 306 -0.89 19.22 -6.43
C VAL A 306 -0.47 19.99 -7.67
N ILE A 307 0.83 20.13 -7.90
CA ILE A 307 1.37 20.85 -9.05
C ILE A 307 2.05 19.84 -9.98
N VAL A 308 1.73 19.93 -11.26
CA VAL A 308 2.38 19.15 -12.33
C VAL A 308 2.84 20.10 -13.42
N PHE A 309 3.73 19.63 -14.27
CA PHE A 309 4.33 20.44 -15.32
C PHE A 309 4.03 19.86 -16.70
N ASP A 310 3.84 20.74 -17.67
CA ASP A 310 3.89 20.35 -19.08
C ASP A 310 5.34 20.29 -19.59
N ASP A 311 5.51 19.94 -20.85
CA ASP A 311 6.82 19.72 -21.47
C ASP A 311 7.69 20.99 -21.51
N LEU A 312 7.09 22.18 -21.32
CA LEU A 312 7.78 23.47 -21.23
C LEU A 312 8.06 23.91 -19.80
N TRP A 313 7.88 23.03 -18.81
CA TRP A 313 8.00 23.35 -17.38
C TRP A 313 7.00 24.41 -16.89
N THR A 314 5.86 24.58 -17.58
CA THR A 314 4.80 25.46 -17.12
C THR A 314 4.01 24.76 -16.01
N PRO A 315 3.89 25.36 -14.80
CA PRO A 315 3.16 24.75 -13.71
C PRO A 315 1.65 24.73 -13.99
N ARG A 316 1.00 23.62 -13.65
CA ARG A 316 -0.46 23.47 -13.62
C ARG A 316 -0.86 23.08 -12.21
N VAL A 317 -1.62 23.95 -11.55
CA VAL A 317 -1.98 23.80 -10.15
C VAL A 317 -3.36 23.15 -10.02
N PHE A 318 -3.43 22.11 -9.19
CA PHE A 318 -4.67 21.41 -8.86
C PHE A 318 -4.92 21.54 -7.36
N PRO A 319 -5.73 22.52 -6.91
CA PRO A 319 -5.98 22.74 -5.50
C PRO A 319 -6.75 21.56 -4.88
N VAL A 320 -6.38 21.20 -3.65
CA VAL A 320 -7.04 20.18 -2.86
C VAL A 320 -8.19 20.83 -2.09
N GLY A 321 -9.40 20.26 -2.16
CA GLY A 321 -10.58 20.74 -1.42
C GLY A 321 -11.30 21.96 -2.02
N ARG A 322 -10.83 22.56 -3.13
CA ARG A 322 -11.59 23.62 -3.84
C ARG A 322 -12.73 23.02 -4.67
N ARG A 323 -13.91 22.82 -4.05
CA ARG A 323 -15.20 22.60 -4.74
C ARG A 323 -16.31 23.47 -4.14
N ARG A 324 -17.25 23.93 -5.00
CA ARG A 324 -18.25 24.99 -4.78
C ARG A 324 -18.75 25.14 -3.33
N ARG A 325 -18.63 26.36 -2.77
CA ARG A 325 -19.33 26.79 -1.55
C ARG A 325 -20.85 26.73 -1.78
N GLY A 326 -21.57 26.04 -0.89
CA GLY A 326 -23.04 25.97 -0.89
C GLY A 326 -23.56 25.11 0.26
N LEU A 327 -24.78 25.37 0.74
CA LEU A 327 -25.38 24.66 1.89
C LEU A 327 -25.37 23.13 1.70
N TRP A 328 -25.67 22.67 0.49
CA TRP A 328 -25.63 21.26 0.09
C TRP A 328 -24.23 20.62 0.19
N SER A 329 -23.15 21.38 0.03
CA SER A 329 -21.78 20.88 0.21
C SER A 329 -21.41 20.70 1.70
N ARG A 330 -22.00 21.48 2.61
CA ARG A 330 -21.81 21.33 4.06
C ARG A 330 -22.61 20.12 4.58
N LEU A 331 -23.86 20.01 4.15
CA LEU A 331 -24.71 18.85 4.44
C LEU A 331 -24.09 17.55 3.91
N ARG A 332 -23.59 17.54 2.67
CA ARG A 332 -22.95 16.35 2.11
C ARG A 332 -21.65 15.98 2.84
N ARG A 333 -20.83 16.95 3.27
CA ARG A 333 -19.64 16.68 4.10
C ARG A 333 -19.99 16.05 5.44
N ALA A 334 -21.00 16.57 6.12
CA ALA A 334 -21.51 16.01 7.38
C ALA A 334 -22.07 14.59 7.18
N LEU A 335 -22.74 14.33 6.05
CA LEU A 335 -23.36 13.04 5.74
C LEU A 335 -22.38 11.99 5.16
N THR A 336 -21.26 12.40 4.55
CA THR A 336 -20.37 11.46 3.81
C THR A 336 -19.04 11.18 4.51
N MET A 337 -18.77 11.76 5.68
CA MET A 337 -17.45 11.67 6.34
C MET A 337 -16.33 11.92 5.32
N GLU A 338 -16.41 13.04 4.61
CA GLU A 338 -15.56 13.33 3.44
C GLU A 338 -14.13 13.66 3.92
N ASN A 339 -13.28 12.63 4.02
CA ASN A 339 -11.89 12.74 4.49
C ASN A 339 -11.02 13.60 3.55
N SER A 340 -10.09 14.38 4.11
CA SER A 340 -9.08 15.21 3.41
C SER A 340 -8.35 14.46 2.28
N THR A 341 -8.23 13.15 2.45
CA THR A 341 -7.50 12.26 1.55
C THR A 341 -8.22 11.94 0.25
N ALA A 342 -9.56 11.97 0.23
CA ALA A 342 -10.31 11.75 -1.00
C ALA A 342 -10.15 12.92 -1.98
N ASP A 343 -10.12 14.14 -1.46
CA ASP A 343 -9.87 15.36 -2.24
C ASP A 343 -8.44 15.39 -2.78
N MET A 344 -7.48 14.98 -1.96
CA MET A 344 -6.08 14.85 -2.38
C MET A 344 -5.91 13.80 -3.49
N ALA A 345 -6.53 12.62 -3.34
CA ALA A 345 -6.50 11.57 -4.36
C ALA A 345 -7.21 12.00 -5.66
N LEU A 346 -8.25 12.83 -5.56
CA LEU A 346 -8.93 13.40 -6.72
C LEU A 346 -8.03 14.42 -7.44
N ALA A 347 -7.45 15.38 -6.71
CA ALA A 347 -6.53 16.38 -7.24
C ALA A 347 -5.31 15.72 -7.92
N MET A 348 -4.72 14.72 -7.29
CA MET A 348 -3.63 13.93 -7.86
C MET A 348 -4.07 13.18 -9.14
N LYS A 349 -5.26 12.59 -9.15
CA LYS A 349 -5.80 11.89 -10.33
C LYS A 349 -6.01 12.86 -11.49
N THR A 350 -6.55 14.04 -11.25
CA THR A 350 -6.76 15.07 -12.28
C THR A 350 -5.43 15.63 -12.78
N ALA A 351 -4.49 15.90 -11.88
CA ALA A 351 -3.16 16.40 -12.21
C ALA A 351 -2.42 15.41 -13.13
N LEU A 352 -2.35 14.13 -12.74
CA LEU A 352 -1.72 13.10 -13.56
C LEU A 352 -2.44 12.88 -14.91
N ALA A 353 -3.76 13.05 -14.96
CA ALA A 353 -4.50 12.95 -16.21
C ALA A 353 -4.16 14.08 -17.20
N SER A 354 -3.84 15.27 -16.69
CA SER A 354 -3.48 16.44 -17.51
C SER A 354 -2.13 16.27 -18.24
N VAL A 355 -1.19 15.51 -17.65
CA VAL A 355 0.12 15.18 -18.23
C VAL A 355 0.13 13.83 -18.96
N GLY A 356 -1.03 13.40 -19.46
CA GLY A 356 -1.17 12.15 -20.23
C GLY A 356 -1.10 10.85 -19.42
N ARG A 357 -0.94 10.92 -18.09
CA ARG A 357 -0.77 9.74 -17.21
C ARG A 357 -2.08 9.32 -16.55
N ARG A 358 -3.08 8.93 -17.36
CA ARG A 358 -4.37 8.46 -16.84
C ARG A 358 -4.24 7.17 -16.03
N ARG A 359 -4.77 7.17 -14.80
CA ARG A 359 -4.80 6.03 -13.89
C ARG A 359 -6.20 5.82 -13.27
N ARG A 360 -6.97 4.93 -13.91
CA ARG A 360 -8.29 4.49 -13.42
C ARG A 360 -8.06 3.57 -12.21
N GLY A 361 -8.29 4.07 -10.98
CA GLY A 361 -8.19 3.27 -9.74
C GLY A 361 -7.58 3.96 -8.52
N MET A 362 -7.05 5.18 -8.65
CA MET A 362 -6.40 5.92 -7.55
C MET A 362 -7.31 6.16 -6.34
N ILE A 363 -8.52 6.66 -6.59
CA ILE A 363 -9.52 6.95 -5.55
C ILE A 363 -9.93 5.67 -4.81
N TRP A 364 -10.13 4.56 -5.54
CA TRP A 364 -10.56 3.30 -4.95
C TRP A 364 -9.49 2.69 -4.04
N ARG A 365 -8.19 2.77 -4.39
CA ARG A 365 -7.11 2.24 -3.53
C ARG A 365 -6.84 3.09 -2.30
N SER A 366 -7.03 4.40 -2.38
CA SER A 366 -6.90 5.30 -1.23
C SER A 366 -8.05 5.07 -0.23
N ARG A 367 -9.31 5.06 -0.69
CA ARG A 367 -10.49 4.81 0.17
C ARG A 367 -10.61 3.36 0.66
N GLY A 368 -10.10 2.40 -0.12
CA GLY A 368 -10.21 0.98 0.16
C GLY A 368 -9.18 0.42 1.14
N ALA A 369 -8.26 1.22 1.68
CA ALA A 369 -7.17 0.72 2.53
C ALA A 369 -7.69 0.00 3.80
N THR A 370 -8.69 0.58 4.46
CA THR A 370 -9.35 -0.04 5.63
C THR A 370 -10.06 -1.33 5.26
N TYR A 371 -10.84 -1.34 4.16
CA TYR A 371 -11.47 -2.56 3.66
C TYR A 371 -10.45 -3.64 3.29
N LEU A 372 -9.33 -3.25 2.68
CA LEU A 372 -8.23 -4.18 2.38
C LEU A 372 -7.64 -4.80 3.65
N ALA A 373 -7.58 -4.07 4.77
CA ALA A 373 -7.12 -4.63 6.05
C ALA A 373 -8.12 -5.68 6.59
N VAL A 374 -9.43 -5.40 6.52
CA VAL A 374 -10.49 -6.35 6.90
C VAL A 374 -10.40 -7.63 6.06
N TYR A 375 -10.36 -7.50 4.73
CA TYR A 375 -10.26 -8.65 3.83
C TYR A 375 -8.91 -9.38 3.93
N ALA A 376 -7.81 -8.66 4.21
CA ALA A 376 -6.52 -9.29 4.46
C ALA A 376 -6.54 -10.11 5.77
N GLY A 377 -7.20 -9.60 6.81
CA GLY A 377 -7.44 -10.31 8.06
C GLY A 377 -8.21 -11.60 7.85
N ALA A 378 -9.37 -11.52 7.19
CA ALA A 378 -10.18 -12.69 6.86
C ALA A 378 -9.44 -13.69 5.95
N GLY A 379 -8.77 -13.21 4.90
CA GLY A 379 -7.99 -14.07 4.01
C GLY A 379 -6.83 -14.77 4.74
N LEU A 380 -6.18 -14.10 5.70
CA LEU A 380 -5.13 -14.70 6.51
C LEU A 380 -5.71 -15.74 7.48
N ALA A 381 -6.85 -15.45 8.11
CA ALA A 381 -7.57 -16.41 8.95
C ALA A 381 -7.96 -17.66 8.16
N SER A 382 -8.54 -17.50 6.96
CA SER A 382 -8.87 -18.61 6.08
C SER A 382 -7.65 -19.41 5.67
N ALA A 383 -6.53 -18.76 5.31
CA ALA A 383 -5.30 -19.45 4.95
C ALA A 383 -4.73 -20.28 6.10
N VAL A 384 -4.73 -19.74 7.32
CA VAL A 384 -4.30 -20.46 8.54
C VAL A 384 -5.23 -21.63 8.83
N ALA A 385 -6.55 -21.44 8.72
CA ALA A 385 -7.54 -22.50 8.92
C ALA A 385 -7.36 -23.65 7.90
N LEU A 386 -7.18 -23.33 6.62
CA LEU A 386 -6.95 -24.32 5.56
C LEU A 386 -5.63 -25.09 5.78
N ALA A 387 -4.56 -24.40 6.18
CA ALA A 387 -3.29 -25.03 6.50
C ALA A 387 -3.38 -25.92 7.75
N GLY A 388 -4.06 -25.46 8.80
CA GLY A 388 -4.32 -26.23 10.01
C GLY A 388 -5.17 -27.47 9.73
N TRP A 389 -6.20 -27.34 8.90
CA TRP A 389 -7.03 -28.45 8.45
C TRP A 389 -6.22 -29.50 7.68
N LEU A 390 -5.38 -29.07 6.74
CA LEU A 390 -4.46 -29.97 6.05
C LEU A 390 -3.49 -30.66 7.00
N GLY A 391 -2.92 -29.92 7.96
CA GLY A 391 -2.02 -30.46 8.96
C GLY A 391 -2.70 -31.51 9.85
N TYR A 392 -3.90 -31.22 10.34
CA TYR A 392 -4.74 -32.16 11.09
C TYR A 392 -4.99 -33.46 10.31
N ARG A 393 -5.37 -33.35 9.03
CA ARG A 393 -5.57 -34.51 8.14
C ARG A 393 -4.27 -35.29 7.89
N ALA A 394 -3.14 -34.59 7.79
CA ALA A 394 -1.83 -35.24 7.66
C ALA A 394 -1.43 -36.00 8.94
N VAL A 395 -1.76 -35.47 10.13
CA VAL A 395 -1.54 -36.20 11.40
C VAL A 395 -2.45 -37.43 11.47
N GLN A 396 -3.71 -37.33 11.06
CA GLN A 396 -4.61 -38.49 10.93
C GLN A 396 -4.02 -39.61 10.07
N LEU A 397 -3.35 -39.28 8.96
CA LEU A 397 -2.69 -40.28 8.12
C LEU A 397 -1.59 -41.05 8.84
N THR A 398 -0.91 -40.42 9.79
CA THR A 398 0.21 -41.06 10.52
C THR A 398 -0.25 -42.00 11.63
N GLY A 399 -1.56 -42.07 11.92
CA GLY A 399 -2.09 -42.87 13.03
C GLY A 399 -1.70 -42.36 14.42
N LEU A 400 -1.08 -41.18 14.52
CA LEU A 400 -0.77 -40.49 15.78
C LEU A 400 -2.02 -39.75 16.25
N TRP A 401 -2.95 -40.50 16.86
CA TRP A 401 -4.14 -39.99 17.52
C TRP A 401 -4.32 -40.63 18.89
#